data_AF-A0AAE4JYJ0-F1
#
_entry.id   AF-A0AAE4JYJ0-F1
#
_cell.length_a   1.000
_cell.length_b   1.000
_cell.length_c   1.000
_cell.angle_alpha   90.00
_cell.angle_beta   90.00
_cell.angle_gamma   90.00
#
_symmetry.space_group_name_H-M   'P 1'
#
loop_
_entity.id
_entity.type
_entity.pdbx_description
1 polymer ?
#
loop_
_entity_poly.entity_id
_entity_poly.type
_entity_poly.pdbx_seq_one_letter_code
_entity_poly.pdbx_strand_id
1 'polypeptide(L)'
;MKANLLSLIPPTLLTVLIAATAALRFYDATDFPPQFPPLTLRQWSFWAFLATLLVAMVDFGIKWYFANRGRYREAEIREQETERIKRSARRDMAILSFLVNPTDTNRERLEAICQEIEQSNLD
;
A
#
# COMPACT_ATOMS: atom_id res chain seq x y z
N MET A 1 -9.57 5.33 11.47
CA MET A 1 -9.77 3.93 11.04
C MET A 1 -8.79 3.06 11.81
N LYS A 2 -9.27 2.08 12.59
CA LYS A 2 -8.39 1.12 13.29
C LYS A 2 -7.71 0.25 12.24
N ALA A 3 -6.39 0.29 12.16
CA ALA A 3 -5.64 -0.63 11.32
C ALA A 3 -5.94 -2.05 11.79
N ASN A 4 -6.67 -2.81 10.97
CA ASN A 4 -7.03 -4.17 11.30
C ASN A 4 -5.78 -5.04 11.11
N LEU A 5 -5.07 -5.35 12.20
CA LEU A 5 -3.89 -6.22 12.20
C LEU A 5 -4.15 -7.57 11.52
N LEU A 6 -5.40 -8.06 11.59
CA LEU A 6 -5.85 -9.27 10.89
C LEU A 6 -5.85 -9.15 9.36
N SER A 7 -5.99 -7.94 8.81
CA SER A 7 -5.86 -7.69 7.37
C SER A 7 -4.41 -7.68 6.90
N LEU A 8 -3.45 -7.56 7.83
CA LEU A 8 -2.02 -7.58 7.55
C LEU A 8 -1.43 -8.98 7.65
N ILE A 9 -2.13 -9.93 8.30
CA ILE A 9 -1.70 -11.32 8.37
C ILE A 9 -1.97 -11.93 7.00
N PRO A 10 -0.93 -12.20 6.20
CA PRO A 10 -1.10 -12.88 4.93
C PRO A 10 -1.69 -14.26 5.21
N PRO A 11 -2.64 -14.75 4.40
CA PRO A 11 -3.11 -16.13 4.48
C PRO A 11 -1.97 -17.16 4.40
N THR A 12 -0.82 -16.77 3.85
CA THR A 12 0.40 -17.58 3.75
C THR A 12 1.22 -17.66 5.04
N LEU A 13 0.91 -16.88 6.07
CA LEU A 13 1.62 -16.96 7.35
C LEU A 13 1.35 -18.30 8.04
N LEU A 14 0.14 -18.83 7.88
CA LEU A 14 -0.23 -20.15 8.35
C LEU A 14 0.48 -21.26 7.56
N THR A 15 0.64 -21.10 6.23
CA THR A 15 1.41 -22.07 5.43
C THR A 15 2.90 -22.03 5.78
N VAL A 16 3.49 -20.85 6.00
CA VAL A 16 4.87 -20.69 6.49
C VAL A 16 5.04 -21.32 7.87
N LEU A 17 4.09 -21.13 8.79
CA LEU A 17 4.19 -21.65 10.14
C LEU A 17 4.02 -23.17 10.18
N ILE A 18 3.07 -23.74 9.43
CA ILE A 18 2.91 -25.19 9.27
C ILE A 18 4.18 -25.78 8.67
N ALA A 19 4.71 -25.11 7.66
CA ALA A 19 5.97 -25.48 7.07
C ALA A 19 7.07 -25.49 8.14
N ALA A 20 7.36 -24.36 8.78
CA ALA A 20 8.43 -24.25 9.78
C ALA A 20 8.29 -25.29 10.91
N THR A 21 7.06 -25.55 11.35
CA THR A 21 6.76 -26.58 12.37
C THR A 21 7.06 -27.98 11.86
N ALA A 22 6.72 -28.30 10.60
CA ALA A 22 7.08 -29.57 9.98
C ALA A 22 8.59 -29.74 9.86
N ALA A 23 9.33 -28.66 9.56
CA ALA A 23 10.79 -28.72 9.54
C ALA A 23 11.39 -28.96 10.93
N LEU A 24 10.92 -28.26 11.95
CA LEU A 24 11.31 -28.49 13.34
C LEU A 24 10.93 -29.89 13.84
N ARG A 25 9.88 -30.50 13.28
CA ARG A 25 9.42 -31.86 13.62
C ARG A 25 10.30 -32.95 13.00
N PHE A 26 10.82 -32.72 11.79
CA PHE A 26 11.49 -33.74 10.98
C PHE A 26 13.01 -33.61 10.89
N TYR A 27 13.57 -32.44 11.21
CA TYR A 27 15.01 -32.15 11.09
C TYR A 27 15.66 -31.87 12.44
N ASP A 28 16.87 -32.37 12.61
CA ASP A 28 17.68 -32.23 13.82
C ASP A 28 18.84 -31.24 13.58
N ALA A 29 19.51 -30.79 14.63
CA ALA A 29 20.59 -29.78 14.53
C ALA A 29 21.76 -30.23 13.62
N THR A 30 21.93 -31.54 13.42
CA THR A 30 22.95 -32.15 12.56
C THR A 30 22.67 -32.05 11.06
N ASP A 31 21.43 -31.73 10.67
CA ASP A 31 21.05 -31.55 9.26
C ASP A 31 21.47 -30.17 8.71
N PHE A 32 22.03 -29.31 9.56
CA PHE A 32 22.62 -28.02 9.20
C PHE A 32 24.15 -28.08 9.34
N PRO A 33 24.95 -27.68 8.33
CA PRO A 33 24.60 -27.06 7.04
C PRO A 33 24.24 -28.07 5.92
N PRO A 34 23.53 -27.62 4.86
CA PRO A 34 23.11 -28.49 3.76
C PRO A 34 24.33 -29.12 3.05
N GLN A 35 24.35 -30.46 3.01
CA GLN A 35 25.44 -31.25 2.41
C GLN A 35 25.16 -31.51 0.93
N PHE A 36 26.21 -31.49 0.09
CA PHE A 36 26.11 -31.83 -1.34
C PHE A 36 26.05 -33.36 -1.57
N PRO A 37 25.46 -33.84 -2.69
CA PRO A 37 25.08 -35.25 -2.88
C PRO A 37 26.24 -36.26 -2.78
N PRO A 38 25.95 -37.55 -2.47
CA PRO A 38 24.65 -38.22 -2.63
C PRO A 38 23.68 -37.98 -1.46
N LEU A 39 22.55 -37.33 -1.77
CA LEU A 39 21.57 -36.92 -0.77
C LEU A 39 20.62 -38.07 -0.44
N THR A 40 20.46 -38.34 0.85
CA THR A 40 19.42 -39.27 1.34
C THR A 40 18.02 -38.69 1.11
N LEU A 41 16.97 -39.53 1.10
CA LEU A 41 15.57 -39.10 0.94
C LEU A 41 15.20 -37.96 1.91
N ARG A 42 15.78 -37.97 3.11
CA ARG A 42 15.60 -36.96 4.17
C ARG A 42 16.13 -35.57 3.77
N GLN A 43 17.27 -35.51 3.09
CA GLN A 43 17.84 -34.24 2.66
C GLN A 43 17.08 -33.67 1.46
N TRP A 44 16.52 -34.52 0.58
CA TRP A 44 15.61 -34.07 -0.48
C TRP A 44 14.37 -33.38 0.06
N SER A 45 13.75 -33.92 1.11
CA SER A 45 12.61 -33.26 1.75
C SER A 45 13.00 -31.94 2.42
N PHE A 46 14.27 -31.75 2.81
CA PHE A 46 14.74 -30.50 3.41
C PHE A 46 14.86 -29.41 2.35
N TRP A 47 15.36 -29.77 1.17
CA TRP A 47 15.40 -28.86 0.02
C TRP A 47 14.00 -28.51 -0.49
N ALA A 48 13.10 -29.48 -0.57
CA ALA A 48 11.70 -29.22 -0.92
C ALA A 48 11.03 -28.30 0.12
N PHE A 49 11.36 -28.50 1.39
CA PHE A 49 10.92 -27.65 2.48
C PHE A 49 11.42 -26.20 2.32
N LEU A 50 12.73 -26.02 2.15
CA LEU A 50 13.33 -24.71 1.96
C LEU A 50 12.76 -23.99 0.73
N ALA A 51 12.51 -24.73 -0.35
CA ALA A 51 11.89 -24.22 -1.56
C ALA A 51 10.46 -23.71 -1.30
N THR A 52 9.63 -24.46 -0.56
CA THR A 52 8.27 -24.01 -0.21
C THR A 52 8.29 -22.79 0.70
N LEU A 53 9.23 -22.71 1.64
CA LEU A 53 9.43 -21.53 2.49
C LEU A 53 9.82 -20.29 1.66
N LEU A 54 10.75 -20.43 0.71
CA LEU A 54 11.15 -19.36 -0.18
C LEU A 54 9.99 -18.87 -1.07
N VAL A 55 9.22 -19.80 -1.65
CA VAL A 55 8.03 -19.45 -2.45
C VAL A 55 7.03 -18.66 -1.62
N ALA A 56 6.77 -19.07 -0.38
CA ALA A 56 5.85 -18.35 0.50
C ALA A 56 6.36 -16.96 0.89
N MET A 57 7.67 -16.80 1.08
CA MET A 57 8.31 -15.51 1.37
C MET A 57 8.25 -14.56 0.16
N VAL A 58 8.44 -15.08 -1.06
CA VAL A 58 8.27 -14.31 -2.30
C VAL A 58 6.81 -13.89 -2.50
N ASP A 59 5.85 -14.80 -2.32
CA ASP A 59 4.41 -14.48 -2.42
C ASP A 59 4.00 -13.41 -1.41
N PHE A 60 4.50 -13.49 -0.18
CA PHE A 60 4.29 -12.46 0.84
C PHE A 60 4.90 -11.11 0.42
N GLY A 61 6.15 -11.10 -0.06
CA GLY A 61 6.81 -9.89 -0.51
C GLY A 61 6.08 -9.21 -1.67
N ILE A 62 5.61 -9.98 -2.65
CA ILE A 62 4.80 -9.48 -3.77
C ILE A 62 3.49 -8.88 -3.26
N LYS A 63 2.75 -9.60 -2.42
CA LYS A 63 1.48 -9.09 -1.84
C LYS A 63 1.71 -7.84 -1.01
N TRP A 64 2.77 -7.78 -0.21
CA TRP A 64 3.14 -6.59 0.55
C TRP A 64 3.43 -5.41 -0.36
N TYR A 65 4.22 -5.61 -1.42
CA TYR A 65 4.53 -4.57 -2.39
C TYR A 65 3.26 -4.04 -3.09
N PHE A 66 2.38 -4.94 -3.54
CA PHE A 66 1.10 -4.55 -4.16
C PHE A 66 0.16 -3.85 -3.17
N ALA A 67 0.06 -4.34 -1.93
CA ALA A 67 -0.75 -3.71 -0.89
C ALA A 67 -0.23 -2.31 -0.55
N ASN A 68 1.09 -2.15 -0.44
CA ASN A 68 1.70 -0.84 -0.19
C ASN A 68 1.48 0.12 -1.37
N ARG A 69 1.64 -0.36 -2.61
CA ARG A 69 1.38 0.42 -3.82
C ARG A 69 -0.09 0.84 -3.97
N GLY A 70 -1.02 -0.06 -3.62
CA GLY A 70 -2.45 0.26 -3.58
C GLY A 70 -2.76 1.39 -2.60
N ARG A 71 -2.15 1.37 -1.42
CA ARG A 71 -2.30 2.44 -0.42
C ARG A 71 -1.73 3.78 -0.88
N TYR A 72 -0.60 3.79 -1.60
CA TYR A 72 -0.09 5.03 -2.20
C TYR A 72 -1.04 5.59 -3.24
N ARG A 73 -1.59 4.73 -4.11
CA ARG A 73 -2.53 5.17 -5.15
C ARG A 73 -3.85 5.67 -4.56
N GLU A 74 -4.37 5.02 -3.52
CA GLU A 74 -5.56 5.47 -2.81
C GLU A 74 -5.34 6.76 -2.01
N ALA A 75 -4.12 6.96 -1.49
CA ALA A 75 -3.74 8.21 -0.82
C ALA A 75 -3.64 9.36 -1.83
N GLU A 76 -2.99 9.12 -2.98
CA GLU A 76 -2.86 10.08 -4.07
C GLU A 76 -4.23 10.46 -4.66
N ILE A 77 -5.13 9.49 -4.88
CA ILE A 77 -6.50 9.77 -5.34
C ILE A 77 -7.26 10.61 -4.31
N ARG A 78 -7.16 10.27 -3.02
CA ARG A 78 -7.80 11.04 -1.95
C ARG A 78 -7.25 12.47 -1.85
N GLU A 79 -5.95 12.63 -2.04
CA GLU A 79 -5.29 13.94 -2.03
C GLU A 79 -5.75 14.78 -3.22
N GLN A 80 -5.79 14.21 -4.42
CA GLN A 80 -6.35 14.89 -5.60
C GLN A 80 -7.82 15.26 -5.42
N GLU A 81 -8.63 14.38 -4.82
CA GLU A 81 -10.04 14.65 -4.55
C GLU A 81 -10.24 15.73 -3.48
N THR A 82 -9.44 15.72 -2.41
CA THR A 82 -9.47 16.79 -1.41
C THR A 82 -9.01 18.13 -1.97
N GLU A 83 -7.98 18.16 -2.82
CA GLU A 83 -7.57 19.39 -3.51
C GLU A 83 -8.64 19.90 -4.49
N ARG A 84 -9.35 19.01 -5.18
CA ARG A 84 -10.50 19.40 -6.02
C ARG A 84 -11.64 20.01 -5.18
N ILE A 85 -11.98 19.39 -4.05
CA ILE A 85 -13.04 19.89 -3.14
C ILE A 85 -12.64 21.24 -2.52
N LYS A 86 -11.38 21.40 -2.10
CA LYS A 86 -10.89 22.69 -1.58
C LYS A 86 -10.97 23.80 -2.63
N ARG A 87 -10.65 23.49 -3.90
CA ARG A 87 -10.75 24.45 -5.00
C ARG A 87 -12.21 24.82 -5.31
N SER A 88 -13.11 23.84 -5.35
CA SER A 88 -14.54 24.13 -5.55
C SER A 88 -15.12 24.96 -4.41
N ALA A 89 -14.82 24.60 -3.15
CA ALA A 89 -15.28 25.35 -1.98
C ALA A 89 -14.76 26.79 -1.95
N ARG A 90 -13.51 27.04 -2.36
CA ARG A 90 -12.95 28.39 -2.47
C ARG A 90 -13.67 29.22 -3.53
N ARG A 91 -13.96 28.63 -4.70
CA ARG A 91 -14.73 29.30 -5.75
C ARG A 91 -16.15 29.62 -5.28
N ASP A 92 -16.84 28.66 -4.67
CA ASP A 92 -18.20 28.84 -4.17
C ASP A 92 -18.27 29.93 -3.10
N MET A 93 -17.29 29.96 -2.19
CA MET A 93 -17.19 31.00 -1.17
C MET A 93 -16.96 32.39 -1.79
N ALA A 94 -16.11 32.49 -2.81
CA ALA A 94 -15.86 33.75 -3.53
C ALA A 94 -17.12 34.25 -4.24
N ILE A 95 -17.84 33.35 -4.92
CA ILE A 95 -19.12 33.66 -5.58
C ILE A 95 -20.14 34.15 -4.55
N LEU A 96 -20.28 33.45 -3.42
CA LEU A 96 -21.19 33.86 -2.35
C LEU A 96 -20.83 35.24 -1.79
N SER A 97 -19.55 35.52 -1.58
CA SER A 97 -19.10 36.83 -1.11
C SER A 97 -19.46 37.96 -2.09
N PHE A 98 -19.37 37.71 -3.40
CA PHE A 98 -19.78 38.64 -4.44
C PHE A 98 -21.30 38.83 -4.50
N LEU A 99 -22.08 37.75 -4.39
CA LEU A 99 -23.55 37.82 -4.41
C LEU A 99 -24.11 38.56 -3.19
N VAL A 100 -23.50 38.38 -2.01
CA VAL A 100 -23.88 39.09 -0.78
C VAL A 100 -23.54 40.58 -0.87
N ASN A 101 -22.43 40.94 -1.51
CA ASN A 101 -22.03 42.33 -1.70
C ASN A 101 -21.25 42.52 -3.01
N PRO A 102 -21.90 43.00 -4.09
CA PRO A 102 -21.28 43.17 -5.39
C PRO A 102 -20.50 44.49 -5.47
N THR A 103 -19.41 44.58 -4.69
CA THR A 103 -18.43 45.66 -4.76
C THR A 103 -17.26 45.28 -5.68
N ASP A 104 -16.58 46.29 -6.25
CA ASP A 104 -15.43 46.08 -7.13
C ASP A 104 -14.32 45.27 -6.44
N THR A 105 -14.12 45.46 -5.14
CA THR A 105 -13.17 44.66 -4.34
C THR A 105 -13.53 43.17 -4.30
N ASN A 106 -14.82 42.82 -4.21
CA ASN A 106 -15.25 41.42 -4.21
C ASN A 106 -15.21 40.81 -5.62
N ARG A 107 -15.41 41.63 -6.67
CA ARG A 107 -15.20 41.25 -8.06
C ARG A 107 -13.74 40.90 -8.32
N GLU A 108 -12.80 41.78 -7.95
CA GLU A 108 -11.35 41.55 -8.09
C GLU A 108 -10.91 40.29 -7.35
N ARG A 109 -11.43 40.04 -6.14
CA ARG A 109 -11.15 38.81 -5.38
C ARG A 109 -11.67 37.55 -6.07
N LEU A 110 -12.86 37.60 -6.66
CA LEU A 110 -13.42 36.47 -7.39
C LEU A 110 -12.59 36.17 -8.66
N GLU A 111 -12.22 37.21 -9.40
CA GLU A 111 -11.39 37.09 -10.61
C GLU A 111 -10.01 36.52 -10.29
N ALA A 112 -9.36 37.00 -9.21
CA ALA A 112 -8.08 36.49 -8.76
C ALA A 112 -8.14 34.99 -8.40
N ILE A 113 -9.16 34.56 -7.66
CA ILE A 113 -9.34 33.14 -7.29
C ILE A 113 -9.62 32.27 -8.52
N CYS A 114 -10.40 32.77 -9.47
CA CYS A 114 -10.66 32.04 -10.72
C CYS A 114 -9.38 31.87 -11.56
N GLN A 115 -8.56 32.92 -11.69
CA GLN A 115 -7.29 32.87 -12.41
C GLN A 115 -6.27 31.94 -11.75
N GLU A 116 -6.16 31.96 -10.42
CA GLU A 116 -5.26 31.07 -9.66
C GLU A 116 -5.64 29.59 -9.86
N ILE A 117 -6.94 29.27 -9.85
CA ILE A 117 -7.43 27.90 -10.09
C ILE A 117 -7.21 27.46 -11.54
N GLU A 118 -7.31 28.38 -12.49
CA GLU A 118 -7.09 28.09 -13.92
C GLU A 118 -5.61 27.84 -14.24
N GLN A 119 -4.71 28.65 -13.68
CA GLN A 119 -3.25 28.43 -13.77
C GLN A 119 -2.84 27.11 -13.12
N SER A 120 -3.40 26.78 -11.95
CA SER A 120 -3.16 25.49 -11.26
C SER A 120 -3.69 24.25 -12.02
N ASN A 121 -4.48 24.40 -13.08
CA ASN A 121 -4.92 23.30 -13.93
C ASN A 121 -4.08 23.13 -15.21
N LEU A 122 -3.21 24.10 -15.52
CA LEU A 122 -2.34 24.09 -16.69
C LEU A 122 -0.93 23.53 -16.38
N ASP A 123 -0.50 23.59 -15.12
CA ASP A 123 0.68 22.91 -14.56
C ASP A 123 0.37 21.46 -14.16
#